data_AF-A0A359M8A5-F1
#
_entry.id   AF-A0A359M8A5-F1
#
_cell.length_a   1.000
_cell.length_b   1.000
_cell.length_c   1.000
_cell.angle_alpha   90.00
_cell.angle_beta   90.00
_cell.angle_gamma   90.00
#
_symmetry.space_group_name_H-M   'P 1'
#
loop_
_entity.id
_entity.type
_entity.pdbx_description
1 polymer ?
#
loop_
_entity_poly.entity_id
_entity_poly.type
_entity_poly.pdbx_seq_one_letter_code
_entity_poly.pdbx_strand_id
1 'polypeptide(L)'
;DLHEKNNQTIILISHDMDLVSEYAKRVIVLKEGSVVFDGEKEALFEHPDFETFHLDLPTPLKILKHLEKEVGIPYLPKYDFESLLNYLKEVSHE
;
A
#
# COMPACT_ATOMS: atom_id res chain seq x y z
N ASP A 1 -11.21 13.48 -0.32
CA ASP A 1 -12.26 14.49 -0.08
C ASP A 1 -12.36 15.09 1.32
N LEU A 2 -12.83 14.39 2.36
CA LEU A 2 -13.09 15.02 3.67
C LEU A 2 -11.83 15.58 4.35
N HIS A 3 -10.72 14.85 4.31
CA HIS A 3 -9.44 15.30 4.85
C HIS A 3 -8.93 16.57 4.14
N GLU A 4 -8.91 16.55 2.81
CA GLU A 4 -8.32 17.61 2.00
C GLU A 4 -9.19 18.87 1.95
N LYS A 5 -10.52 18.72 1.89
CA LYS A 5 -11.44 19.85 1.80
C LYS A 5 -11.62 20.56 3.15
N ASN A 6 -11.57 19.82 4.26
CA ASN A 6 -11.92 20.35 5.58
C ASN A 6 -10.73 20.42 6.55
N ASN A 7 -9.53 20.04 6.11
CA ASN A 7 -8.29 20.02 6.89
C ASN A 7 -8.43 19.28 8.24
N GLN A 8 -9.22 18.20 8.24
CA GLN A 8 -9.52 17.40 9.42
C GLN A 8 -8.53 16.25 9.59
N THR A 9 -8.15 15.92 10.82
CA THR A 9 -7.43 14.67 11.10
C THR A 9 -8.41 13.51 11.09
N ILE A 10 -8.17 12.51 10.26
CA ILE A 10 -8.97 11.30 10.16
C ILE A 10 -8.18 10.15 10.78
N ILE A 11 -8.79 9.46 11.75
CA ILE A 11 -8.31 8.17 12.24
C ILE A 11 -9.24 7.12 11.67
N LEU A 12 -8.67 6.19 10.90
CA LEU A 12 -9.37 5.08 10.28
C LEU A 12 -8.83 3.76 10.85
N ILE A 13 -9.73 2.88 11.26
CA ILE A 13 -9.40 1.51 11.65
C ILE A 13 -9.98 0.59 10.59
N SER A 14 -9.11 -0.07 9.83
CA SER A 14 -9.51 -0.94 8.72
C SER A 14 -8.60 -2.16 8.62
N HIS A 15 -9.14 -3.23 8.09
CA HIS A 15 -8.39 -4.40 7.61
C HIS A 15 -8.21 -4.40 6.09
N ASP A 16 -8.88 -3.47 5.40
CA ASP A 16 -8.77 -3.28 3.96
C ASP A 16 -7.46 -2.55 3.64
N MET A 17 -6.51 -3.27 3.06
CA MET A 17 -5.18 -2.76 2.75
C MET A 17 -5.17 -1.90 1.49
N ASP A 18 -6.14 -2.05 0.59
CA ASP A 18 -6.28 -1.16 -0.58
C ASP A 18 -6.60 0.24 -0.09
N LEU A 19 -7.56 0.36 0.82
CA LEU A 19 -7.92 1.63 1.45
C LEU A 19 -6.75 2.26 2.25
N VAL A 20 -5.99 1.44 2.97
CA VAL A 20 -4.80 1.91 3.70
C VAL A 20 -3.72 2.41 2.73
N SER A 21 -3.44 1.65 1.68
CA SER A 21 -2.42 2.01 0.69
C SER A 21 -2.76 3.29 -0.07
N GLU A 22 -4.03 3.51 -0.38
CA GLU A 22 -4.48 4.68 -1.12
C GLU A 22 -4.46 5.94 -0.24
N TYR A 23 -5.06 5.89 0.96
CA TYR A 23 -5.35 7.11 1.72
C TYR A 23 -4.47 7.36 2.94
N ALA A 24 -3.86 6.34 3.54
CA ALA A 24 -3.13 6.53 4.79
C ALA A 24 -1.82 7.30 4.54
N LYS A 25 -1.50 8.22 5.47
CA LYS A 25 -0.19 8.90 5.53
C LYS A 25 0.70 8.30 6.62
N ARG A 26 0.07 7.82 7.70
CA ARG A 26 0.70 7.13 8.82
C ARG A 26 -0.12 5.89 9.13
N VAL A 27 0.54 4.78 9.37
CA VAL A 27 -0.07 3.50 9.73
C VAL A 27 0.48 3.06 11.08
N ILE A 28 -0.43 2.63 11.95
CA ILE A 28 -0.11 2.00 13.22
C ILE A 28 -0.64 0.57 13.15
N VAL A 29 0.25 -0.42 13.30
CA VAL A 29 -0.14 -1.83 13.32
C VAL A 29 -0.18 -2.31 14.77
N LEU A 30 -1.33 -2.85 15.16
CA LEU A 30 -1.54 -3.48 16.45
C LEU A 30 -1.53 -5.00 16.27
N LYS A 31 -0.72 -5.69 17.07
CA LYS A 31 -0.70 -7.15 17.16
C LYS A 31 -0.66 -7.54 18.63
N GLU A 32 -1.59 -8.41 19.04
CA GLU A 32 -1.67 -8.94 20.42
C GLU A 32 -1.66 -7.84 21.49
N GLY A 33 -2.38 -6.74 21.23
CA GLY A 33 -2.49 -5.61 22.17
C GLY A 33 -1.27 -4.70 22.23
N SER A 34 -0.25 -4.92 21.39
CA SER A 34 0.96 -4.09 21.31
C SER A 34 1.09 -3.43 19.94
N VAL A 35 1.65 -2.22 19.90
CA VAL A 35 2.04 -1.56 18.65
C VAL A 35 3.31 -2.23 18.13
N VAL A 36 3.23 -2.84 16.97
CA VAL A 36 4.37 -3.53 16.31
C VAL A 36 4.95 -2.73 15.14
N PHE A 37 4.22 -1.73 14.65
CA PHE A 37 4.70 -0.80 13.62
C PHE A 37 4.02 0.56 13.78
N ASP A 38 4.77 1.64 13.55
CA ASP A 38 4.29 3.01 13.52
C ASP A 38 5.15 3.83 12.55
N GLY A 39 4.58 4.21 11.40
CA GLY A 39 5.33 4.90 10.35
C GLY A 39 4.51 5.20 9.10
N GLU A 40 5.20 5.58 8.02
CA GLU A 40 4.59 5.80 6.70
C GLU A 40 4.12 4.48 6.10
N LYS A 41 3.13 4.52 5.19
CA LYS A 41 2.57 3.32 4.58
C LYS A 41 3.59 2.59 3.69
N GLU A 42 4.47 3.33 3.05
CA GLU A 42 5.54 2.81 2.19
C GLU A 42 6.49 1.94 3.03
N ALA A 43 6.91 2.46 4.19
CA ALA A 43 7.75 1.75 5.13
C ALA A 43 7.07 0.50 5.73
N LEU A 44 5.74 0.47 5.81
CA LEU A 44 5.01 -0.73 6.24
C LEU A 44 5.15 -1.85 5.22
N PHE A 45 4.84 -1.57 3.95
CA PHE A 45 4.80 -2.61 2.91
C PHE A 45 6.19 -3.11 2.50
N GLU A 46 7.25 -2.32 2.77
CA GLU A 46 8.65 -2.70 2.61
C GLU A 46 9.27 -3.28 3.90
N HIS A 47 8.51 -3.36 4.99
CA HIS A 47 9.02 -3.82 6.28
C HIS A 47 9.49 -5.29 6.21
N PRO A 48 10.69 -5.63 6.71
CA PRO A 48 11.21 -7.01 6.65
C PRO A 48 10.30 -8.02 7.37
N ASP A 49 9.67 -7.59 8.47
CA ASP A 49 8.77 -8.41 9.26
C ASP A 49 7.30 -8.33 8.82
N PHE A 50 6.99 -7.76 7.64
CA PHE A 50 5.61 -7.54 7.17
C PHE A 50 4.77 -8.82 7.23
N GLU A 51 5.32 -9.96 6.83
CA GLU A 51 4.63 -11.26 6.87
C GLU A 51 4.21 -11.66 8.29
N THR A 52 4.95 -11.23 9.31
CA THR A 52 4.64 -11.53 10.71
C THR A 52 3.50 -10.67 11.25
N PHE A 53 3.13 -9.59 10.57
CA PHE A 53 2.06 -8.68 11.00
C PHE A 53 0.66 -9.23 10.71
N HIS A 54 0.55 -10.37 9.99
CA HIS A 54 -0.73 -10.95 9.55
C HIS A 54 -1.58 -9.97 8.72
N LEU A 55 -0.90 -9.09 7.99
CA LEU A 55 -1.50 -8.19 7.03
C LEU A 55 -1.38 -8.79 5.63
N ASP A 56 -2.31 -8.42 4.77
CA ASP A 56 -2.26 -8.77 3.37
C ASP A 56 -1.63 -7.62 2.56
N LEU A 57 -1.07 -7.93 1.40
CA LEU A 57 -0.62 -6.88 0.50
C LEU A 57 -1.84 -6.25 -0.20
N PRO A 58 -1.83 -4.93 -0.43
CA PRO A 58 -2.82 -4.29 -1.27
C PRO A 58 -2.73 -4.86 -2.69
N THR A 59 -3.88 -4.94 -3.36
CA THR A 59 -4.10 -5.48 -4.69
C THR A 59 -3.14 -4.87 -5.72
N PRO A 60 -2.88 -3.55 -5.77
CA PRO A 60 -1.90 -2.99 -6.68
C PRO A 60 -0.49 -3.59 -6.53
N LEU A 61 0.00 -3.78 -5.31
CA LEU A 61 1.32 -4.37 -5.07
C LEU A 61 1.36 -5.86 -5.42
N LYS A 62 0.27 -6.60 -5.16
CA LYS A 62 0.16 -8.00 -5.58
C LYS A 62 0.22 -8.14 -7.10
N ILE A 63 -0.49 -7.29 -7.82
CA ILE A 63 -0.47 -7.28 -9.29
C ILE A 63 0.95 -7.00 -9.78
N LEU A 64 1.64 -6.00 -9.23
CA LEU A 64 3.02 -5.70 -9.61
C LEU A 64 3.97 -6.87 -9.37
N LYS A 65 3.90 -7.51 -8.20
CA LYS A 65 4.71 -8.71 -7.90
C LYS A 65 4.41 -9.86 -8.85
N HIS A 66 3.15 -10.04 -9.24
CA HIS A 66 2.75 -11.07 -10.19
C HIS A 66 3.26 -10.76 -11.61
N LEU A 67 3.14 -9.51 -12.06
CA LEU A 67 3.61 -9.09 -13.38
C LEU A 67 5.14 -9.13 -13.51
N GLU A 68 5.88 -8.78 -12.46
CA GLU A 68 7.33 -8.96 -12.41
C GLU A 68 7.71 -10.42 -12.65
N LYS A 69 7.02 -11.34 -11.94
CA LYS A 69 7.31 -12.77 -12.01
C LYS A 69 6.94 -13.41 -13.35
N GLU A 70 5.77 -13.07 -13.90
CA GLU A 70 5.21 -13.75 -15.08
C GLU A 70 5.59 -13.07 -16.41
N VAL A 71 5.76 -11.75 -16.42
CA VAL A 71 5.96 -10.94 -17.63
C VAL A 71 7.31 -10.23 -17.65
N GLY A 72 8.02 -10.18 -16.52
CA GLY A 72 9.33 -9.52 -16.42
C GLY A 72 9.26 -7.99 -16.38
N ILE A 73 8.08 -7.42 -16.10
CA ILE A 73 7.94 -5.97 -15.91
C ILE A 73 8.68 -5.55 -14.64
N PRO A 74 9.53 -4.50 -14.66
CA PRO A 74 10.25 -4.06 -13.48
C PRO A 74 9.34 -3.78 -12.28
N TYR A 75 9.70 -4.26 -11.10
CA TYR A 75 8.92 -3.94 -9.91
C TYR A 75 9.15 -2.50 -9.46
N LEU A 76 8.10 -1.68 -9.52
CA LEU A 76 8.06 -0.33 -8.98
C LEU A 76 6.79 -0.18 -8.13
N PRO A 77 6.88 -0.04 -6.79
CA PRO A 77 5.71 0.03 -5.92
C PRO A 77 4.73 1.14 -6.33
N LYS A 78 3.45 0.76 -6.48
CA LYS A 78 2.32 1.68 -6.66
C LYS A 78 1.25 1.31 -5.66
N TYR A 79 0.80 2.28 -4.87
CA TYR A 79 -0.07 2.08 -3.71
C TYR A 79 -1.54 2.40 -3.99
N ASP A 80 -1.87 2.70 -5.25
CA ASP A 80 -3.23 2.93 -5.71
C ASP A 80 -3.36 2.44 -7.17
N PHE A 81 -4.59 2.21 -7.62
CA PHE A 81 -4.86 1.69 -8.96
C PHE A 81 -4.55 2.70 -10.07
N GLU A 82 -4.70 4.00 -9.83
CA GLU A 82 -4.45 5.02 -10.84
C GLU A 82 -2.95 5.07 -11.19
N SER A 83 -2.10 5.14 -10.16
CA SER A 83 -0.65 5.09 -10.26
C SER A 83 -0.15 3.79 -10.90
N LEU A 84 -0.78 2.65 -10.60
CA LEU A 84 -0.50 1.37 -11.26
C LEU A 84 -0.84 1.42 -12.76
N LEU A 85 -2.04 1.86 -13.12
CA LEU A 85 -2.47 1.90 -14.52
C LEU A 85 -1.61 2.86 -15.34
N ASN A 86 -1.22 4.00 -14.77
CA ASN A 86 -0.32 4.95 -15.43
C ASN A 86 1.04 4.30 -15.70
N TYR A 87 1.60 3.61 -14.71
CA TYR A 87 2.85 2.87 -14.88
C TYR A 87 2.76 1.77 -15.95
N LEU A 88 1.70 0.97 -15.95
CA LEU A 88 1.52 -0.08 -16.97
C LEU A 88 1.36 0.49 -18.38
N LYS A 89 0.71 1.65 -18.52
CA LYS A 89 0.64 2.35 -19.82
C LYS A 89 2.02 2.78 -20.29
N GLU A 90 2.82 3.39 -19.42
CA GLU A 90 4.20 3.79 -19.72
C GLU A 90 5.04 2.62 -20.23
N VAL A 91 5.01 1.48 -19.51
CA VAL A 91 5.76 0.27 -19.90
C VAL A 91 5.22 -0.37 -21.18
N SER A 92 3.91 -0.29 -21.45
CA SER A 92 3.31 -0.87 -22.66
C SER A 92 3.59 -0.08 -23.94
N HIS A 93 4.04 1.17 -23.81
CA HIS A 93 4.36 2.06 -24.93
C HIS A 93 5.86 2.04 -25.30
N GLU A 94 6.68 1.27 -24.58
CA GLU A 94 8.06 0.90 -24.94
C GLU A 94 8.12 -0.49 -25.58
#